data_AF-R2PCT1-F1
#
_entry.id   AF-R2PCT1-F1
#
_cell.length_a   1.000
_cell.length_b   1.000
_cell.length_c   1.000
_cell.angle_alpha   90.00
_cell.angle_beta   90.00
_cell.angle_gamma   90.00
#
_symmetry.space_group_name_H-M   'P 1'
#
loop_
_entity.id
_entity.type
_entity.pdbx_description
1 polymer ?
#
loop_
_entity_poly.entity_id
_entity_poly.type
_entity_poly.pdbx_seq_one_letter_code
_entity_poly.pdbx_strand_id
1 'polypeptide(L)' 'MKWINQVKPNGFFYIGILIMILNVVFWDCSFLLMMIGSALVFFSDTITNSMNSYLKADD' A
#
# COMPACT_ATOMS: atom_id res chain seq x y z
N MET A 1 16.98 19.90 3.87
CA MET A 1 15.56 19.59 4.11
C MET A 1 15.42 18.09 3.82
N LYS A 2 15.37 17.22 4.84
CA LYS A 2 15.34 15.76 4.65
C LYS A 2 13.93 15.36 4.23
N TRP A 3 13.68 15.33 2.93
CA TRP A 3 12.40 14.94 2.35
C TRP A 3 12.24 13.42 2.47
N ILE A 4 11.66 12.98 3.59
CA ILE A 4 10.94 11.70 3.70
C ILE A 4 11.70 10.50 3.08
N ASN A 5 12.90 10.18 3.58
CA ASN A 5 13.66 8.99 3.13
C ASN A 5 12.97 7.65 3.43
N GLN A 6 11.82 7.66 4.12
CA GLN A 6 11.15 6.45 4.54
C GLN A 6 9.63 6.56 4.44
N VAL A 7 9.05 5.64 3.69
CA VAL A 7 7.64 5.31 3.75
C VAL A 7 7.36 4.72 5.14
N LYS A 8 6.34 5.24 5.81
CA LYS A 8 5.88 4.69 7.09
C LYS A 8 5.51 3.21 6.91
N PRO A 9 5.89 2.32 7.84
CA PRO A 9 5.69 0.86 7.73
C PRO A 9 4.25 0.46 7.37
N ASN A 10 3.26 1.26 7.81
CA ASN A 10 1.85 0.92 7.62
C ASN A 10 1.18 1.68 6.45
N GLY A 11 1.92 2.47 5.67
CA GLY A 11 1.33 3.33 4.63
C GLY A 11 0.54 2.54 3.59
N PHE A 12 1.16 1.50 3.02
CA PHE A 12 0.52 0.62 2.02
C PHE A 12 -0.61 -0.23 2.59
N PHE A 13 -0.52 -0.61 3.86
CA PHE A 13 -1.59 -1.32 4.56
C PHE A 13 -2.88 -0.49 4.60
N TYR A 14 -2.77 0.78 5.01
CA TYR A 14 -3.94 1.69 5.04
C TYR A 14 -4.50 1.98 3.65
N ILE A 15 -3.64 2.09 2.63
CA ILE A 15 -4.08 2.28 1.24
C ILE A 15 -4.87 1.04 0.77
N GLY A 16 -4.40 -0.17 1.08
CA GLY A 16 -5.09 -1.41 0.73
C GLY A 16 -6.48 -1.51 1.36
N ILE A 17 -6.61 -1.17 2.64
CA ILE A 17 -7.89 -1.11 3.34
C ILE A 17 -8.81 -0.04 2.72
N LEU A 18 -8.29 1.14 2.39
CA LEU A 18 -9.08 2.21 1.77
C LEU A 18 -9.67 1.75 0.42
N ILE A 19 -8.85 1.08 -0.41
CA ILE A 19 -9.29 0.52 -1.69
C ILE A 19 -10.40 -0.51 -1.48
N MET A 20 -10.27 -1.38 -0.48
CA MET A 20 -11.31 -2.36 -0.15
C MET A 20 -12.61 -1.70 0.29
N ILE A 21 -12.56 -0.68 1.16
CA ILE A 21 -13.76 0.06 1.60
C ILE A 21 -14.42 0.75 0.40
N LEU A 22 -13.65 1.44 -0.44
CA LEU A 22 -14.18 2.07 -1.65
C LEU A 22 -14.80 1.05 -2.60
N ASN A 23 -14.19 -0.13 -2.75
CA ASN A 23 -14.71 -1.20 -3.59
C ASN A 23 -16.07 -1.72 -3.09
N VAL A 24 -16.20 -1.91 -1.78
CA VAL A 24 -17.45 -2.36 -1.17
C VAL A 24 -18.54 -1.28 -1.28
N VAL A 25 -18.19 -0.01 -1.10
CA VAL A 25 -19.18 1.09 -1.07
C VAL A 25 -19.63 1.54 -2.46
N PHE A 26 -18.72 1.56 -3.45
CA PHE A 26 -18.98 2.20 -4.74
C PHE A 26 -18.95 1.26 -5.95
N TRP A 27 -18.34 0.08 -5.84
CA TRP A 27 -18.07 -0.80 -6.98
C TRP A 27 -18.66 -2.21 -6.85
N ASP A 28 -19.69 -2.36 -6.03
CA ASP A 28 -20.45 -3.62 -5.87
C ASP A 28 -19.55 -4.83 -5.63
N CYS A 29 -18.54 -4.67 -4.77
CA CYS A 29 -17.57 -5.71 -4.44
C CYS A 29 -16.85 -6.29 -5.66
N SER A 30 -16.42 -5.45 -6.61
CA SER A 30 -15.65 -5.88 -7.77
C SER A 30 -14.49 -6.79 -7.37
N PHE A 31 -14.49 -8.00 -7.91
CA PHE A 31 -13.55 -9.06 -7.55
C PHE A 31 -12.09 -8.63 -7.77
N LEU A 32 -11.81 -7.92 -8.87
CA LEU A 32 -10.47 -7.45 -9.19
C LEU A 32 -9.95 -6.44 -8.18
N LEU A 33 -10.78 -5.46 -7.80
CA LEU A 33 -10.41 -4.46 -6.80
C LEU A 33 -10.26 -5.09 -5.41
N MET A 34 -11.04 -6.13 -5.11
CA MET A 34 -10.89 -6.88 -3.87
C MET A 34 -9.58 -7.68 -3.84
N MET A 35 -9.18 -8.30 -4.95
CA MET A 35 -7.86 -8.95 -5.07
C MET A 35 -6.71 -7.94 -4.96
N ILE A 36 -6.79 -6.80 -5.64
CA ILE A 36 -5.76 -5.75 -5.59
C ILE A 36 -5.63 -5.19 -4.17
N GLY A 37 -6.75 -4.85 -3.53
CA GLY A 37 -6.77 -4.37 -2.15
C GLY A 37 -6.20 -5.40 -1.17
N SER A 38 -6.58 -6.69 -1.33
CA SER A 38 -6.04 -7.78 -0.50
C SER A 38 -4.53 -7.92 -0.69
N ALA A 39 -4.07 -7.95 -1.93
CA ALA A 39 -2.64 -8.05 -2.24
C ALA A 39 -1.86 -6.87 -1.63
N LEU A 40 -2.40 -5.65 -1.71
CA LEU A 40 -1.77 -4.48 -1.11
C LEU A 40 -1.66 -4.61 0.42
N VAL A 41 -2.69 -5.16 1.07
CA VAL A 41 -2.68 -5.41 2.53
C VAL A 41 -1.68 -6.50 2.89
N PHE A 42 -1.72 -7.66 2.23
CA PHE A 42 -0.87 -8.81 2.50
C PHE A 42 0.61 -8.54 2.22
N PHE A 43 0.91 -7.81 1.15
CA PHE A 43 2.28 -7.47 0.77
C PHE A 43 2.72 -6.08 1.23
N SER A 44 1.93 -5.41 2.08
CA SER A 44 2.20 -4.04 2.53
C SER A 44 3.59 -3.87 3.15
N ASP A 45 3.99 -4.80 4.01
CA ASP A 45 5.32 -4.80 4.64
C ASP A 45 6.44 -5.02 3.63
N THR A 46 6.26 -5.96 2.70
CA THR A 46 7.23 -6.24 1.64
C THR A 46 7.41 -5.04 0.71
N ILE A 47 6.32 -4.40 0.31
CA ILE A 47 6.34 -3.20 -0.53
C ILE A 47 7.02 -2.06 0.23
N THR A 48 6.65 -1.85 1.49
CA THR A 48 7.23 -0.76 2.30
C THR A 48 8.73 -0.95 2.53
N ASN A 49 9.17 -2.18 2.81
CA ASN A 49 10.60 -2.49 2.95
C ASN A 49 11.36 -2.36 1.64
N SER A 50 10.78 -2.82 0.53
CA SER A 50 11.37 -2.64 -0.80
C SER A 50 11.53 -1.16 -1.12
N MET A 51 10.48 -0.35 -0.92
CA MET A 51 10.51 1.09 -1.21
C MET A 51 11.49 1.84 -0.30
N ASN A 52 11.56 1.49 0.98
CA ASN A 52 12.56 2.04 1.90
C ASN A 52 14.00 1.63 1.54
N SER A 53 14.20 0.44 0.97
CA SER A 53 15.51 0.01 0.47
C SER A 53 15.90 0.81 -0.78
N TYR A 54 14.97 1.04 -1.70
CA TYR A 54 15.20 1.89 -2.88
C TYR A 54 15.50 3.34 -2.49
N LEU A 55 14.70 3.93 -1.60
CA LEU A 55 14.90 5.31 -1.13
C LEU A 55 16.21 5.51 -0.37
N LYS A 56 16.76 4.46 0.25
CA LYS A 56 18.07 4.50 0.91
C LYS A 56 19.25 4.22 -0.03
N ALA A 57 19.00 3.62 -1.19
CA ALA A 57 20.03 3.35 -2.18
C ALA A 57 20.28 4.56 -3.10
N ASP A 58 19.37 5.53 -3.10
CA ASP A 58 19.44 6.78 -3.89
C ASP A 58 20.07 7.95 -3.11
N ASP A 59 20.56 7.69 -1.88
CA ASP A 59 21.22 8.62 -0.94
C ASP A 59 22.72 8.27 -0.81
#